data_AF-A0A0D7WDX6-F1
#
_entry.id   AF-A0A0D7WDX6-F1
#
_cell.length_a   1.000
_cell.length_b   1.000
_cell.length_c   1.000
_cell.angle_alpha   90.00
_cell.angle_beta   90.00
_cell.angle_gamma   90.00
#
_symmetry.space_group_name_H-M   'P 1'
#
loop_
_entity.id
_entity.type
_entity.pdbx_description
1 polymer ?
#
loop_
_entity_poly.entity_id
_entity_poly.type
_entity_poly.pdbx_seq_one_letter_code
_entity_poly.pdbx_strand_id
1 'polypeptide(L)'
;MKYFYLIVVMLLLVSCGSDDSVTVNPPVAVNDTVTVTENQSVNIYALENDDLKSNASINRYDDESVNGGTIYLAQNGYFVYTPETGFVGTDTFTYTICDILSTPNCSTATITITVTDEGDAIAADDTYEVVETNAVTFDVRENDALLDGAELTSIDSSQTNGTVVLNSDLTITYTANNGFSGNDTFTYSLCDNDLTPTCVTGTVKITVIDEGNPEVLDDAFNIGENSSATILNVLSNDVVIDDAEIDSIDSTSTSGIVVLNTDGTISYTPAANFTGEDSFTYTLCDDDATPTCLTATVNLNVITPIAFNVPATLTDYYQGVVFTADGDIMMSELERLTGNKHTTVLVYTDRHDYLYDADEDMSNTDNVILMYTGESRYWREYQSPLNSYTPQTFNTEHIYPQSKFEGGEGGDEKDELVKADLHHLRVADASINSQRSNHPYGEGDGSSTYNSYNSEWFPGDDWKGDVARMIMYVNMYHGEDFSKVGSLELFLKWNAEDPVSDFEKQRNNVIYGAQGNRNPFIDNPYLATLIWGGDAAENTWE
;
A
#
# COMPACT_ATOMS: atom_id res chain seq x y z
N MET A 1 78.83 84.57 72.00
CA MET A 1 79.57 83.36 72.42
C MET A 1 79.67 82.45 71.20
N LYS A 2 80.75 81.78 70.85
CA LYS A 2 82.18 81.78 71.20
C LYS A 2 82.85 80.94 70.07
N TYR A 3 83.90 81.49 69.43
CA TYR A 3 85.16 80.87 68.95
C TYR A 3 85.14 79.65 67.98
N PHE A 4 85.62 79.80 66.72
CA PHE A 4 86.94 79.37 66.15
C PHE A 4 86.99 77.89 65.66
N TYR A 5 87.76 77.41 64.66
CA TYR A 5 88.96 77.82 63.91
C TYR A 5 89.04 77.02 62.57
N LEU A 6 89.64 77.65 61.54
CA LEU A 6 90.62 77.12 60.56
C LEU A 6 90.29 75.88 59.67
N ILE A 7 90.41 76.03 58.34
CA ILE A 7 91.56 75.59 57.50
C ILE A 7 91.23 75.84 56.02
N VAL A 8 92.17 76.50 55.33
CA VAL A 8 92.24 76.61 53.87
C VAL A 8 93.00 75.40 53.34
N VAL A 9 92.46 74.70 52.34
CA VAL A 9 93.25 73.85 51.42
C VAL A 9 92.78 74.12 50.00
N MET A 10 93.73 74.53 49.17
CA MET A 10 93.64 74.69 47.73
C MET A 10 94.36 73.48 47.10
N LEU A 11 93.76 72.79 46.12
CA LEU A 11 94.51 72.11 45.03
C LEU A 11 93.59 71.66 43.86
N LEU A 12 93.78 72.33 42.72
CA LEU A 12 93.86 71.92 41.29
C LEU A 12 93.03 70.76 40.67
N LEU A 13 92.27 71.17 39.63
CA LEU A 13 92.04 70.61 38.26
C LEU A 13 91.47 69.20 38.07
N VAL A 14 90.27 69.10 37.44
CA VAL A 14 89.99 68.22 36.26
C VAL A 14 88.83 68.83 35.44
N SER A 15 89.00 68.85 34.12
CA SER A 15 87.99 69.11 33.07
C SER A 15 86.82 68.13 33.12
N CYS A 16 85.57 68.58 32.97
CA CYS A 16 84.51 67.72 32.43
C CYS A 16 83.62 68.50 31.48
N GLY A 17 83.36 67.84 30.36
CA GLY A 17 82.78 68.38 29.15
C GLY A 17 81.37 68.90 29.32
N SER A 18 81.05 69.82 28.42
CA SER A 18 79.72 70.08 27.92
C SER A 18 78.99 68.78 27.59
N ASP A 19 77.78 68.64 28.15
CA ASP A 19 76.63 68.01 27.50
C ASP A 19 76.86 66.60 26.93
N ASP A 20 76.91 65.60 27.81
CA ASP A 20 76.55 64.23 27.45
C ASP A 20 75.01 64.12 27.49
N SER A 21 74.33 64.80 26.57
CA SER A 21 72.99 64.37 26.21
C SER A 21 73.16 63.02 25.51
N VAL A 22 72.96 61.92 26.24
CA VAL A 22 72.80 60.61 25.63
C VAL A 22 71.68 60.75 24.62
N THR A 23 71.99 60.76 23.33
CA THR A 23 70.98 60.69 22.27
C THR A 23 70.31 59.33 22.41
N VAL A 24 69.15 59.30 23.05
CA VAL A 24 68.34 58.09 23.13
C VAL A 24 67.70 57.90 21.76
N ASN A 25 68.13 56.86 21.04
CA ASN A 25 67.51 56.52 19.78
C ASN A 25 66.06 56.05 20.05
N PRO A 26 65.07 56.60 19.33
CA PRO A 26 63.69 56.19 19.48
C PRO A 26 63.51 54.73 19.04
N PRO A 27 62.47 54.03 19.53
CA PRO A 27 62.10 52.75 18.95
C PRO A 27 61.67 52.91 17.49
N VAL A 28 61.76 51.83 16.71
CA VAL A 28 61.32 51.82 15.30
C VAL A 28 60.30 50.71 15.12
N ALA A 29 59.05 51.08 14.89
CA ALA A 29 57.98 50.16 14.51
C ALA A 29 58.02 49.93 13.00
N VAL A 30 57.83 48.69 12.56
CA VAL A 30 57.84 48.25 11.17
C VAL A 30 56.48 47.64 10.85
N ASN A 31 55.95 47.93 9.65
CA ASN A 31 54.66 47.38 9.26
C ASN A 31 54.69 45.86 9.18
N ASP A 32 53.60 45.23 9.60
CA ASP A 32 53.40 43.79 9.56
C ASP A 32 52.36 43.40 8.51
N THR A 33 52.45 42.14 8.07
CA THR A 33 51.46 41.52 7.21
C THR A 33 51.13 40.12 7.71
N VAL A 34 49.85 39.77 7.70
CA VAL A 34 49.38 38.42 8.04
C VAL A 34 48.22 38.01 7.15
N THR A 35 48.00 36.71 7.01
CA THR A 35 46.84 36.14 6.31
C THR A 35 46.05 35.28 7.28
N VAL A 36 44.73 35.34 7.17
CA VAL A 36 43.80 34.51 7.93
C VAL A 36 42.62 34.15 7.03
N THR A 37 42.02 32.98 7.23
CA THR A 37 40.72 32.68 6.63
C THR A 37 39.66 33.49 7.36
N GLU A 38 38.61 33.90 6.67
CA GLU A 38 37.47 34.56 7.32
C GLU A 38 36.90 33.75 8.47
N ASN A 39 36.17 34.43 9.36
CA ASN A 39 35.56 33.84 10.55
C ASN A 39 36.55 33.16 11.53
N GLN A 40 37.85 33.12 11.22
CA GLN A 40 38.91 32.57 12.05
C GLN A 40 39.78 33.66 12.67
N SER A 41 40.27 33.40 13.88
CA SER A 41 41.18 34.33 14.57
C SER A 41 42.64 34.01 14.27
N VAL A 42 43.49 35.03 14.21
CA VAL A 42 44.94 34.88 14.04
C VAL A 42 45.72 35.60 15.14
N ASN A 43 46.81 34.96 15.59
CA ASN A 43 47.77 35.57 16.51
C ASN A 43 48.85 36.31 15.71
N ILE A 44 49.10 37.57 16.03
CA ILE A 44 50.02 38.46 15.32
C ILE A 44 51.13 38.89 16.27
N TYR A 45 52.36 38.45 15.98
CA TYR A 45 53.56 38.77 16.76
C TYR A 45 54.26 40.04 16.22
N ALA A 46 53.57 41.18 16.34
CA ALA A 46 53.97 42.46 15.74
C ALA A 46 55.31 43.04 16.21
N LEU A 47 55.92 42.50 17.28
CA LEU A 47 57.18 43.02 17.81
C LEU A 47 58.42 42.29 17.25
N GLU A 48 58.26 41.23 16.45
CA GLU A 48 59.40 40.41 15.99
C GLU A 48 60.30 41.13 14.98
N ASN A 49 59.74 42.05 14.19
CA ASN A 49 60.42 42.87 13.19
C ASN A 49 60.77 44.28 13.69
N ASP A 50 60.38 44.63 14.91
CA ASP A 50 60.55 45.96 15.50
C ASP A 50 61.91 46.13 16.20
N ASP A 51 62.43 47.37 16.21
CA ASP A 51 63.60 47.73 17.01
C ASP A 51 63.20 48.34 18.35
N LEU A 52 63.09 47.48 19.37
CA LEU A 52 62.71 47.84 20.74
C LEU A 52 63.87 48.50 21.50
N LYS A 53 64.14 49.77 21.21
CA LYS A 53 65.09 50.58 21.99
C LYS A 53 64.52 50.96 23.35
N SER A 54 65.40 51.08 24.36
CA SER A 54 65.06 51.65 25.67
C SER A 54 63.87 50.97 26.37
N ASN A 55 63.76 49.65 26.26
CA ASN A 55 62.65 48.83 26.79
C ASN A 55 61.28 49.26 26.24
N ALA A 56 61.21 49.67 24.97
CA ALA A 56 59.95 49.99 24.33
C ALA A 56 58.98 48.81 24.32
N SER A 57 57.70 49.12 24.49
CA SER A 57 56.61 48.15 24.47
C SER A 57 55.36 48.77 23.82
N ILE A 58 54.38 47.92 23.48
CA ILE A 58 53.10 48.37 22.92
C ILE A 58 52.43 49.30 23.95
N ASN A 59 52.23 50.54 23.57
CA ASN A 59 51.62 51.58 24.40
C ASN A 59 50.18 51.89 23.97
N ARG A 60 49.90 51.83 22.66
CA ARG A 60 48.57 52.04 22.09
C ARG A 60 48.35 51.12 20.90
N TYR A 61 47.12 50.69 20.69
CA TYR A 61 46.66 49.98 19.51
C TYR A 61 45.18 50.31 19.29
N ASP A 62 44.70 50.09 18.07
CA ASP A 62 43.27 50.16 17.76
C ASP A 62 42.60 48.85 18.20
N ASP A 63 41.50 48.93 18.95
CA ASP A 63 40.73 47.78 19.45
C ASP A 63 39.74 47.22 18.41
N GLU A 64 39.54 47.96 17.32
CA GLU A 64 38.76 47.59 16.15
C GLU A 64 39.57 47.95 14.89
N SER A 65 39.54 47.10 13.87
CA SER A 65 40.19 47.37 12.59
C SER A 65 39.33 48.28 11.71
N VAL A 66 39.88 48.69 10.58
CA VAL A 66 39.18 49.55 9.61
C VAL A 66 37.88 48.91 9.10
N ASN A 67 37.80 47.57 9.00
CA ASN A 67 36.62 46.85 8.53
C ASN A 67 35.90 46.06 9.64
N GLY A 68 36.01 46.49 10.91
CA GLY A 68 35.16 45.98 12.00
C GLY A 68 35.67 44.72 12.71
N GLY A 69 36.83 44.18 12.31
CA GLY A 69 37.48 43.10 13.04
C GLY A 69 37.89 43.53 14.45
N THR A 70 37.78 42.61 15.40
CA THR A 70 38.13 42.85 16.81
C THR A 70 39.60 42.57 17.08
N ILE A 71 40.24 43.44 17.87
CA ILE A 71 41.64 43.31 18.26
C ILE A 71 41.77 43.39 19.77
N TYR A 72 42.51 42.43 20.34
CA TYR A 72 42.98 42.58 21.71
C TYR A 72 44.43 42.10 21.86
N LEU A 73 45.15 42.73 22.80
CA LEU A 73 46.50 42.34 23.15
C LEU A 73 46.47 41.25 24.23
N ALA A 74 46.98 40.06 23.92
CA ALA A 74 47.04 38.94 24.87
C ALA A 74 48.14 39.16 25.93
N GLN A 75 48.04 38.47 27.08
CA GLN A 75 48.98 38.63 28.21
C GLN A 75 50.44 38.29 27.87
N ASN A 76 50.67 37.52 26.82
CA ASN A 76 51.97 37.10 26.29
C ASN A 76 52.49 38.01 25.15
N GLY A 77 51.81 39.12 24.86
CA GLY A 77 52.36 40.23 24.05
C GLY A 77 52.11 40.14 22.54
N TYR A 78 51.28 39.21 22.05
CA TYR A 78 50.79 39.22 20.67
C TYR A 78 49.36 39.78 20.58
N PHE A 79 49.01 40.32 19.41
CA PHE A 79 47.62 40.66 19.11
C PHE A 79 46.84 39.42 18.71
N VAL A 80 45.59 39.33 19.13
CA VAL A 80 44.60 38.42 18.55
C VAL A 80 43.68 39.28 17.70
N TYR A 81 43.63 38.97 16.41
CA TYR A 81 42.71 39.58 15.46
C TYR A 81 41.65 38.55 15.09
N THR A 82 40.39 38.95 15.15
CA THR A 82 39.25 38.20 14.59
C THR A 82 38.56 39.12 13.60
N PRO A 83 38.46 38.76 12.31
CA PRO A 83 37.75 39.58 11.33
C PRO A 83 36.27 39.74 11.71
N GLU A 84 35.62 40.76 11.16
CA GLU A 84 34.14 40.83 11.18
C GLU A 84 33.59 39.58 10.50
N THR A 85 32.45 39.07 10.98
CA THR A 85 31.84 37.86 10.41
C THR A 85 31.52 38.06 8.93
N GLY A 86 31.98 37.14 8.08
CA GLY A 86 31.79 37.15 6.62
C GLY A 86 32.57 38.24 5.87
N PHE A 87 33.66 38.75 6.45
CA PHE A 87 34.51 39.74 5.79
C PHE A 87 35.67 39.07 5.02
N VAL A 88 35.65 39.23 3.69
CA VAL A 88 36.77 38.90 2.79
C VAL A 88 37.43 40.17 2.27
N GLY A 89 38.76 40.22 2.29
CA GLY A 89 39.53 41.31 1.71
C GLY A 89 40.70 41.78 2.56
N THR A 90 41.15 43.00 2.31
CA THR A 90 42.25 43.60 3.07
C THR A 90 41.71 44.42 4.24
N ASP A 91 42.21 44.13 5.43
CA ASP A 91 41.94 44.91 6.63
C ASP A 91 43.22 45.48 7.23
N THR A 92 43.08 46.53 8.04
CA THR A 92 44.22 47.20 8.67
C THR A 92 43.88 47.72 10.06
N PHE A 93 44.87 47.72 10.94
CA PHE A 93 44.86 48.49 12.18
C PHE A 93 46.27 48.96 12.52
N THR A 94 46.40 49.91 13.45
CA THR A 94 47.70 50.48 13.85
C THR A 94 48.06 50.15 15.29
N TYR A 95 49.36 50.06 15.56
CA TYR A 95 49.89 50.00 16.92
C TYR A 95 51.08 50.95 17.09
N THR A 96 51.27 51.41 18.32
CA THR A 96 52.34 52.34 18.70
C THR A 96 53.17 51.74 19.82
N ILE A 97 54.47 51.59 19.59
CA ILE A 97 55.45 51.25 20.63
C ILE A 97 56.07 52.53 21.18
N CYS A 98 56.25 52.60 22.50
CA CYS A 98 56.91 53.74 23.15
C CYS A 98 57.96 53.25 24.15
N ASP A 99 59.07 54.00 24.27
CA ASP A 99 60.04 53.78 25.34
C ASP A 99 59.50 54.22 26.72
N ILE A 100 60.18 53.79 27.79
CA ILE A 100 59.78 54.06 29.18
C ILE A 100 60.40 55.35 29.76
N LEU A 101 60.76 56.30 28.92
CA LEU A 101 61.34 57.57 29.36
C LEU A 101 60.27 58.50 29.96
N SER A 102 60.69 59.52 30.71
CA SER A 102 59.80 60.54 31.27
C SER A 102 59.03 61.34 30.21
N THR A 103 59.60 61.43 29.01
CA THR A 103 58.95 61.90 27.78
C THR A 103 59.12 60.78 26.75
N PRO A 104 58.10 59.91 26.58
CA PRO A 104 58.24 58.73 25.74
C PRO A 104 58.53 59.07 24.28
N ASN A 105 59.52 58.41 23.68
CA ASN A 105 59.66 58.37 22.23
C ASN A 105 58.80 57.22 21.69
N CYS A 106 57.97 57.52 20.71
CA CYS A 106 57.01 56.57 20.16
C CYS A 106 57.19 56.39 18.64
N SER A 107 56.90 55.19 18.16
CA SER A 107 56.87 54.85 16.74
C SER A 107 55.62 54.02 16.44
N THR A 108 54.98 54.27 15.30
CA THR A 108 53.71 53.65 14.90
C THR A 108 53.89 52.86 13.63
N ALA A 109 53.33 51.65 13.59
CA ALA A 109 53.27 50.80 12.43
C ALA A 109 51.83 50.38 12.13
N THR A 110 51.62 49.95 10.88
CA THR A 110 50.34 49.42 10.41
C THR A 110 50.46 47.91 10.24
N ILE A 111 49.48 47.19 10.74
CA ILE A 111 49.29 45.76 10.47
C ILE A 111 48.30 45.67 9.31
N THR A 112 48.72 45.01 8.23
CA THR A 112 47.86 44.72 7.07
C THR A 112 47.47 43.24 7.08
N ILE A 113 46.18 42.96 7.18
CA ILE A 113 45.64 41.61 7.21
C ILE A 113 45.00 41.33 5.85
N THR A 114 45.33 40.20 5.24
CA THR A 114 44.58 39.66 4.10
C THR A 114 43.67 38.56 4.62
N VAL A 115 42.36 38.80 4.61
CA VAL A 115 41.34 37.82 4.95
C VAL A 115 40.91 37.11 3.68
N THR A 116 41.08 35.78 3.63
CA THR A 116 40.73 34.94 2.48
C THR A 116 39.42 34.20 2.71
N ASP A 117 38.66 34.05 1.64
CA ASP A 117 37.46 33.20 1.54
C ASP A 117 37.75 31.72 1.89
N GLU A 118 36.85 31.07 2.61
CA GLU A 118 36.88 29.63 2.96
C GLU A 118 36.49 28.73 1.76
N GLY A 119 35.80 29.31 0.76
CA GLY A 119 35.51 28.73 -0.54
C GLY A 119 34.03 28.38 -0.75
N ASP A 120 33.61 28.41 -2.02
CA ASP A 120 32.22 28.15 -2.41
C ASP A 120 31.72 26.76 -2.01
N ALA A 121 30.43 26.69 -1.67
CA ALA A 121 29.71 25.43 -1.58
C ALA A 121 29.72 24.64 -2.90
N ILE A 122 29.44 23.34 -2.82
CA ILE A 122 29.27 22.47 -3.99
C ILE A 122 27.88 21.86 -3.94
N ALA A 123 27.03 22.22 -4.90
CA ALA A 123 25.72 21.62 -5.11
C ALA A 123 25.83 20.51 -6.17
N ALA A 124 25.63 19.26 -5.77
CA ALA A 124 25.61 18.11 -6.65
C ALA A 124 24.19 17.85 -7.17
N ASP A 125 24.08 17.38 -8.42
CA ASP A 125 22.76 17.07 -8.98
C ASP A 125 22.15 15.83 -8.30
N ASP A 126 20.83 15.89 -8.07
CA ASP A 126 20.05 14.84 -7.40
C ASP A 126 19.13 14.13 -8.37
N THR A 127 18.86 12.86 -8.08
CA THR A 127 17.91 12.04 -8.86
C THR A 127 16.99 11.25 -7.94
N TYR A 128 15.68 11.38 -8.16
CA TYR A 128 14.66 10.63 -7.44
C TYR A 128 13.63 10.02 -8.40
N GLU A 129 12.91 9.03 -7.92
CA GLU A 129 11.77 8.43 -8.62
C GLU A 129 10.55 8.46 -7.70
N VAL A 130 9.38 8.65 -8.29
CA VAL A 130 8.10 8.62 -7.61
C VAL A 130 7.07 8.05 -8.57
N VAL A 131 6.12 7.25 -8.10
CA VAL A 131 4.94 6.90 -8.88
C VAL A 131 4.03 8.14 -8.90
N GLU A 132 3.28 8.38 -9.97
CA GLU A 132 2.30 9.47 -9.95
C GLU A 132 1.28 9.29 -8.81
N THR A 133 0.50 10.33 -8.54
CA THR A 133 -0.38 10.50 -7.35
C THR A 133 0.32 10.48 -5.97
N ASN A 134 1.55 9.98 -5.88
CA ASN A 134 2.34 9.90 -4.66
C ASN A 134 3.25 11.12 -4.45
N ALA A 135 3.65 11.32 -3.20
CA ALA A 135 4.64 12.32 -2.83
C ALA A 135 5.96 11.65 -2.43
N VAL A 136 7.09 12.24 -2.83
CA VAL A 136 8.43 11.84 -2.39
C VAL A 136 9.05 12.98 -1.58
N THR A 137 9.68 12.64 -0.45
CA THR A 137 10.38 13.62 0.42
C THR A 137 11.85 13.22 0.54
N PHE A 138 12.74 14.18 0.32
CA PHE A 138 14.18 13.97 0.26
C PHE A 138 14.96 15.20 0.77
N ASP A 139 16.24 15.01 1.06
CA ASP A 139 17.15 16.08 1.44
C ASP A 139 18.26 16.19 0.39
N VAL A 140 18.27 17.30 -0.36
CA VAL A 140 19.26 17.58 -1.41
C VAL A 140 20.65 17.83 -0.85
N ARG A 141 20.80 18.09 0.45
CA ARG A 141 22.09 18.42 1.06
C ARG A 141 22.95 17.20 1.34
N GLU A 142 22.41 15.98 1.21
CA GLU A 142 23.11 14.74 1.61
C GLU A 142 24.37 14.46 0.77
N ASN A 143 24.39 14.90 -0.49
CA ASN A 143 25.50 14.75 -1.43
C ASN A 143 26.29 16.07 -1.67
N ASP A 144 25.91 17.14 -0.98
CA ASP A 144 26.50 18.47 -1.13
C ASP A 144 27.68 18.73 -0.18
N ALA A 145 28.53 19.69 -0.55
CA ALA A 145 29.55 20.23 0.34
C ALA A 145 29.17 21.65 0.78
N LEU A 146 28.75 21.78 2.04
CA LEU A 146 28.34 23.05 2.67
C LEU A 146 29.55 23.77 3.26
N LEU A 147 30.40 24.34 2.40
CA LEU A 147 31.53 25.19 2.78
C LEU A 147 31.07 26.60 3.14
N ASP A 148 31.89 27.33 3.89
CA ASP A 148 31.63 28.69 4.38
C ASP A 148 30.22 28.90 5.01
N GLY A 149 29.80 27.89 5.79
CA GLY A 149 28.49 27.92 6.45
C GLY A 149 27.30 28.00 5.49
N ALA A 150 27.46 27.55 4.23
CA ALA A 150 26.40 27.60 3.23
C ALA A 150 25.16 26.81 3.63
N GLU A 151 24.00 27.40 3.35
CA GLU A 151 22.70 26.82 3.65
C GLU A 151 21.80 26.84 2.41
N LEU A 152 20.81 25.93 2.39
CA LEU A 152 19.75 25.93 1.39
C LEU A 152 18.86 27.16 1.57
N THR A 153 18.91 28.08 0.62
CA THR A 153 18.21 29.38 0.72
C THR A 153 16.94 29.44 -0.12
N SER A 154 16.89 28.75 -1.25
CA SER A 154 15.74 28.81 -2.16
C SER A 154 15.63 27.60 -3.08
N ILE A 155 14.42 27.42 -3.61
CA ILE A 155 14.08 26.49 -4.68
C ILE A 155 13.46 27.29 -5.82
N ASP A 156 13.86 27.03 -7.06
CA ASP A 156 13.17 27.49 -8.27
C ASP A 156 12.44 26.31 -8.92
N SER A 157 11.15 26.20 -8.62
CA SER A 157 10.23 25.22 -9.18
C SER A 157 9.27 25.82 -10.20
N SER A 158 9.60 26.96 -10.80
CA SER A 158 8.67 27.67 -11.71
C SER A 158 8.34 26.93 -13.02
N GLN A 159 9.12 25.92 -13.38
CA GLN A 159 8.98 25.14 -14.62
C GLN A 159 8.68 23.64 -14.40
N THR A 160 8.30 23.26 -13.17
CA THR A 160 8.02 21.87 -12.80
C THR A 160 6.60 21.46 -13.22
N ASN A 161 6.39 20.16 -13.45
CA ASN A 161 5.07 19.53 -13.64
C ASN A 161 4.53 18.93 -12.33
N GLY A 162 4.88 19.52 -11.20
CA GLY A 162 4.40 19.13 -9.88
C GLY A 162 4.30 20.29 -8.90
N THR A 163 4.13 19.95 -7.63
CA THR A 163 4.23 20.87 -6.50
C THR A 163 5.50 20.53 -5.73
N VAL A 164 6.37 21.52 -5.55
CA VAL A 164 7.60 21.41 -4.74
C VAL A 164 7.44 22.23 -3.47
N VAL A 165 7.64 21.61 -2.31
CA VAL A 165 7.53 22.25 -1.01
C VAL A 165 8.86 22.12 -0.27
N LEU A 166 9.44 23.26 0.13
CA LEU A 166 10.54 23.30 1.10
C LEU A 166 9.95 23.21 2.52
N ASN A 167 10.25 22.14 3.24
CA ASN A 167 9.76 21.89 4.58
C ASN A 167 10.57 22.69 5.64
N SER A 168 10.02 22.76 6.86
CA SER A 168 10.67 23.50 7.96
C SER A 168 11.98 22.89 8.45
N ASP A 169 12.23 21.60 8.16
CA ASP A 169 13.47 20.89 8.46
C ASP A 169 14.48 20.92 7.30
N LEU A 170 14.18 21.72 6.26
CA LEU A 170 14.94 21.88 5.02
C LEU A 170 14.95 20.64 4.10
N THR A 171 14.10 19.65 4.36
CA THR A 171 13.77 18.63 3.35
C THR A 171 12.85 19.21 2.27
N ILE A 172 12.80 18.55 1.12
CA ILE A 172 11.95 18.93 -0.01
C ILE A 172 10.94 17.82 -0.25
N THR A 173 9.67 18.18 -0.36
CA THR A 173 8.61 17.27 -0.81
C THR A 173 8.20 17.63 -2.23
N TYR A 174 8.19 16.65 -3.11
CA TYR A 174 7.66 16.74 -4.48
C TYR A 174 6.40 15.88 -4.62
N THR A 175 5.39 16.41 -5.29
CA THR A 175 4.19 15.69 -5.72
C THR A 175 3.92 16.04 -7.17
N ALA A 176 3.81 15.06 -8.06
CA ALA A 176 3.47 15.30 -9.46
C ALA A 176 2.07 15.95 -9.57
N ASN A 177 1.84 16.73 -10.63
CA ASN A 177 0.48 17.11 -10.98
C ASN A 177 -0.29 15.85 -11.42
N ASN A 178 -1.61 15.86 -11.23
CA ASN A 178 -2.48 14.77 -11.66
C ASN A 178 -2.27 14.42 -13.15
N GLY A 179 -2.16 13.12 -13.45
CA GLY A 179 -1.91 12.60 -14.81
C GLY A 179 -0.57 13.01 -15.43
N PHE A 180 0.43 13.40 -14.63
CA PHE A 180 1.77 13.66 -15.15
C PHE A 180 2.70 12.48 -14.87
N SER A 181 3.07 11.77 -15.92
CA SER A 181 4.18 10.83 -15.94
C SER A 181 5.35 11.35 -16.81
N GLY A 182 6.59 11.00 -16.44
CA GLY A 182 7.80 11.38 -17.17
C GLY A 182 8.86 12.10 -16.34
N ASN A 183 9.79 12.79 -17.00
CA ASN A 183 10.88 13.47 -16.30
C ASN A 183 10.47 14.90 -15.94
N ASP A 184 10.73 15.28 -14.69
CA ASP A 184 10.59 16.63 -14.19
C ASP A 184 11.90 17.15 -13.59
N THR A 185 12.05 18.47 -13.52
CA THR A 185 13.25 19.08 -12.96
C THR A 185 12.97 20.43 -12.33
N PHE A 186 13.72 20.72 -11.27
CA PHE A 186 13.79 22.02 -10.63
C PHE A 186 15.19 22.24 -10.07
N THR A 187 15.52 23.47 -9.69
CA THR A 187 16.83 23.77 -9.10
C THR A 187 16.70 24.28 -7.67
N TYR A 188 17.78 24.15 -6.90
CA TYR A 188 17.91 24.75 -5.58
C TYR A 188 19.18 25.59 -5.50
N SER A 189 19.27 26.47 -4.51
CA SER A 189 20.44 27.32 -4.28
C SER A 189 20.98 27.17 -2.87
N LEU A 190 22.28 26.92 -2.79
CA LEU A 190 23.06 27.00 -1.56
C LEU A 190 23.81 28.33 -1.57
N CYS A 191 23.69 29.13 -0.52
CA CYS A 191 24.46 30.37 -0.38
C CYS A 191 25.21 30.35 0.95
N ASP A 192 26.44 30.83 0.92
CA ASP A 192 27.22 31.13 2.13
C ASP A 192 26.58 32.25 2.97
N ASN A 193 27.16 32.51 4.14
CA ASN A 193 26.67 33.51 5.08
C ASN A 193 27.48 34.82 5.09
N ASP A 194 28.23 35.05 4.02
CA ASP A 194 29.12 36.17 3.86
C ASP A 194 28.41 37.54 3.79
N LEU A 195 29.16 38.61 4.04
CA LEU A 195 28.62 39.97 3.86
C LEU A 195 28.17 40.22 2.41
N THR A 196 28.79 39.53 1.45
CA THR A 196 28.36 39.49 0.05
C THR A 196 28.20 38.02 -0.36
N PRO A 197 26.99 37.44 -0.25
CA PRO A 197 26.87 36.00 -0.39
C PRO A 197 27.21 35.47 -1.78
N THR A 198 27.91 34.33 -1.83
CA THR A 198 28.10 33.54 -3.03
C THR A 198 27.12 32.37 -3.04
N CYS A 199 26.43 32.18 -4.16
CA CYS A 199 25.44 31.12 -4.31
C CYS A 199 25.80 30.16 -5.45
N VAL A 200 25.61 28.87 -5.20
CA VAL A 200 25.72 27.79 -6.18
C VAL A 200 24.38 27.09 -6.35
N THR A 201 24.15 26.51 -7.53
CA THR A 201 22.88 25.87 -7.89
C THR A 201 23.06 24.39 -8.17
N GLY A 202 22.22 23.55 -7.58
CA GLY A 202 22.09 22.13 -7.91
C GLY A 202 20.79 21.85 -8.66
N THR A 203 20.77 20.78 -9.46
CA THR A 203 19.58 20.35 -10.21
C THR A 203 18.99 19.10 -9.58
N VAL A 204 17.69 19.14 -9.29
CA VAL A 204 16.93 17.93 -8.95
C VAL A 204 16.25 17.42 -10.21
N LYS A 205 16.46 16.14 -10.51
CA LYS A 205 15.72 15.41 -11.54
C LYS A 205 14.81 14.39 -10.89
N ILE A 206 13.54 14.40 -11.26
CA ILE A 206 12.56 13.43 -10.78
C ILE A 206 12.03 12.65 -11.98
N THR A 207 12.02 11.33 -11.88
CA THR A 207 11.28 10.47 -12.82
C THR A 207 9.95 10.11 -12.17
N VAL A 208 8.85 10.62 -12.73
CA VAL A 208 7.49 10.23 -12.36
C VAL A 208 7.10 9.01 -13.19
N ILE A 209 6.73 7.94 -12.52
CA ILE A 209 6.40 6.65 -13.10
C ILE A 209 4.88 6.55 -13.21
N ASP A 210 4.43 6.23 -14.42
CA ASP A 210 3.04 5.90 -14.77
C ASP A 210 2.53 4.68 -13.97
N GLU A 211 1.32 4.76 -13.40
CA GLU A 211 0.66 3.66 -12.68
C GLU A 211 0.25 2.50 -13.60
N GLY A 212 0.15 2.77 -14.90
CA GLY A 212 -0.15 1.82 -15.97
C GLY A 212 -1.52 2.07 -16.60
N ASN A 213 -1.88 1.25 -17.58
CA ASN A 213 -3.09 1.48 -18.37
C ASN A 213 -4.24 0.57 -17.88
N PRO A 214 -5.50 1.03 -17.92
CA PRO A 214 -6.64 0.16 -17.64
C PRO A 214 -6.71 -1.02 -18.61
N GLU A 215 -7.37 -2.11 -18.21
CA GLU A 215 -7.73 -3.22 -19.09
C GLU A 215 -9.24 -3.46 -19.02
N VAL A 216 -9.89 -3.61 -20.19
CA VAL A 216 -11.34 -3.85 -20.28
C VAL A 216 -11.66 -5.17 -20.96
N LEU A 217 -12.68 -5.87 -20.48
CA LEU A 217 -13.16 -7.15 -21.01
C LEU A 217 -14.66 -7.08 -21.31
N ASP A 218 -15.10 -7.78 -22.35
CA ASP A 218 -16.53 -7.84 -22.70
C ASP A 218 -17.36 -8.48 -21.56
N ASP A 219 -18.56 -7.94 -21.36
CA ASP A 219 -19.52 -8.43 -20.38
C ASP A 219 -20.67 -9.21 -21.01
N ALA A 220 -21.33 -10.03 -20.19
CA ALA A 220 -22.58 -10.69 -20.54
C ALA A 220 -23.58 -10.68 -19.37
N PHE A 221 -24.82 -10.27 -19.64
CA PHE A 221 -25.90 -10.29 -18.64
C PHE A 221 -27.21 -10.84 -19.22
N ASN A 222 -27.95 -11.59 -18.40
CA ASN A 222 -29.35 -11.92 -18.67
C ASN A 222 -30.25 -10.89 -17.99
N ILE A 223 -31.26 -10.39 -18.73
CA ILE A 223 -32.19 -9.37 -18.23
C ILE A 223 -33.61 -9.86 -18.45
N GLY A 224 -34.47 -9.76 -17.42
CA GLY A 224 -35.89 -10.07 -17.57
C GLY A 224 -36.59 -9.05 -18.46
N GLU A 225 -37.39 -9.50 -19.43
CA GLU A 225 -38.23 -8.60 -20.22
C GLU A 225 -39.15 -7.77 -19.31
N ASN A 226 -39.43 -6.53 -19.70
CA ASN A 226 -40.26 -5.58 -18.94
C ASN A 226 -39.77 -5.31 -17.50
N SER A 227 -38.53 -5.68 -17.17
CA SER A 227 -37.91 -5.32 -15.90
C SER A 227 -37.73 -3.79 -15.80
N SER A 228 -37.71 -3.30 -14.56
CA SER A 228 -37.20 -1.96 -14.28
C SER A 228 -35.71 -1.88 -14.61
N ALA A 229 -35.18 -0.65 -14.61
CA ALA A 229 -33.75 -0.42 -14.76
C ALA A 229 -32.92 -1.35 -13.87
N THR A 230 -32.01 -2.10 -14.48
CA THR A 230 -31.09 -3.03 -13.82
C THR A 230 -29.70 -2.41 -13.83
N ILE A 231 -29.03 -2.37 -12.68
CA ILE A 231 -27.65 -1.91 -12.57
C ILE A 231 -26.73 -3.05 -13.03
N LEU A 232 -25.83 -2.76 -13.97
CA LEU A 232 -24.88 -3.69 -14.55
C LEU A 232 -23.50 -3.43 -13.94
N ASN A 233 -22.87 -4.46 -13.41
CA ASN A 233 -21.55 -4.36 -12.79
C ASN A 233 -20.44 -4.65 -13.81
N VAL A 234 -20.32 -3.77 -14.80
CA VAL A 234 -19.43 -3.93 -15.97
C VAL A 234 -17.94 -3.86 -15.63
N LEU A 235 -17.57 -3.29 -14.49
CA LEU A 235 -16.15 -3.17 -14.10
C LEU A 235 -15.63 -4.36 -13.30
N SER A 236 -16.47 -5.39 -13.06
CA SER A 236 -16.11 -6.49 -12.15
C SER A 236 -15.07 -7.47 -12.69
N ASN A 237 -14.93 -7.52 -14.01
CA ASN A 237 -13.95 -8.29 -14.78
C ASN A 237 -12.84 -7.40 -15.36
N ASP A 238 -12.89 -6.09 -15.14
CA ASP A 238 -11.92 -5.12 -15.64
C ASP A 238 -10.78 -4.86 -14.66
N VAL A 239 -9.66 -4.36 -15.17
CA VAL A 239 -8.56 -3.81 -14.37
C VAL A 239 -8.70 -2.28 -14.37
N VAL A 240 -9.18 -1.75 -13.26
CA VAL A 240 -9.35 -0.31 -13.03
C VAL A 240 -8.14 0.19 -12.24
N ILE A 241 -7.17 0.77 -12.95
CA ILE A 241 -5.95 1.39 -12.41
C ILE A 241 -5.81 2.82 -12.96
N ASP A 242 -4.90 3.60 -12.38
CA ASP A 242 -4.65 4.99 -12.77
C ASP A 242 -5.93 5.85 -12.78
N ASP A 243 -6.69 5.72 -11.68
CA ASP A 243 -7.97 6.37 -11.44
C ASP A 243 -8.97 6.29 -12.64
N ALA A 244 -8.91 5.20 -13.40
CA ALA A 244 -9.73 5.05 -14.59
C ALA A 244 -11.24 5.01 -14.30
N GLU A 245 -12.00 5.76 -15.09
CA GLU A 245 -13.45 5.88 -14.97
C GLU A 245 -14.15 5.67 -16.32
N ILE A 246 -15.44 5.31 -16.28
CA ILE A 246 -16.25 5.19 -17.50
C ILE A 246 -16.49 6.58 -18.07
N ASP A 247 -15.77 6.92 -19.14
CA ASP A 247 -15.87 8.20 -19.83
C ASP A 247 -17.18 8.31 -20.63
N SER A 248 -17.53 7.25 -21.36
CA SER A 248 -18.67 7.30 -22.27
C SER A 248 -19.30 5.95 -22.56
N ILE A 249 -20.53 6.01 -23.09
CA ILE A 249 -21.32 4.86 -23.53
C ILE A 249 -21.78 5.11 -24.97
N ASP A 250 -21.60 4.12 -25.84
CA ASP A 250 -22.29 4.06 -27.14
C ASP A 250 -23.45 3.07 -27.05
N SER A 251 -24.65 3.63 -26.97
CA SER A 251 -25.92 2.90 -26.91
C SER A 251 -26.72 3.03 -28.22
N THR A 252 -26.08 3.38 -29.33
CA THR A 252 -26.80 3.59 -30.61
C THR A 252 -27.34 2.29 -31.21
N SER A 253 -26.75 1.14 -30.88
CA SER A 253 -27.18 -0.18 -31.33
C SER A 253 -28.25 -0.83 -30.46
N THR A 254 -28.51 -0.29 -29.25
CA THR A 254 -29.38 -0.99 -28.30
C THR A 254 -30.87 -0.83 -28.61
N SER A 255 -31.64 -1.86 -28.29
CA SER A 255 -33.11 -1.83 -28.29
C SER A 255 -33.69 -1.27 -26.98
N GLY A 256 -32.90 -1.18 -25.91
CA GLY A 256 -33.29 -0.66 -24.61
C GLY A 256 -32.86 0.80 -24.36
N ILE A 257 -32.89 1.19 -23.09
CA ILE A 257 -32.39 2.47 -22.59
C ILE A 257 -31.18 2.18 -21.70
N VAL A 258 -30.02 2.75 -22.05
CA VAL A 258 -28.80 2.69 -21.26
C VAL A 258 -28.54 4.05 -20.62
N VAL A 259 -28.18 4.07 -19.34
CA VAL A 259 -27.85 5.29 -18.60
C VAL A 259 -26.55 5.07 -17.81
N LEU A 260 -25.55 5.94 -18.05
CA LEU A 260 -24.42 6.11 -17.14
C LEU A 260 -24.88 6.94 -15.94
N ASN A 261 -24.88 6.34 -14.76
CA ASN A 261 -25.30 6.98 -13.53
C ASN A 261 -24.19 7.88 -12.98
N THR A 262 -24.56 8.79 -12.08
CA THR A 262 -23.61 9.75 -11.48
C THR A 262 -22.57 9.11 -10.56
N ASP A 263 -22.77 7.85 -10.17
CA ASP A 263 -21.85 7.06 -9.36
C ASP A 263 -20.93 6.15 -10.20
N GLY A 264 -20.90 6.35 -11.52
CA GLY A 264 -20.09 5.55 -12.45
C GLY A 264 -20.71 4.21 -12.84
N THR A 265 -21.85 3.81 -12.26
CA THR A 265 -22.51 2.56 -12.65
C THR A 265 -23.32 2.71 -13.94
N ILE A 266 -23.52 1.62 -14.67
CA ILE A 266 -24.40 1.59 -15.85
C ILE A 266 -25.73 0.96 -15.48
N SER A 267 -26.84 1.56 -15.93
CA SER A 267 -28.15 0.92 -15.86
C SER A 267 -28.75 0.67 -17.24
N TYR A 268 -29.42 -0.46 -17.39
CA TYR A 268 -30.13 -0.86 -18.60
C TYR A 268 -31.61 -1.12 -18.31
N THR A 269 -32.49 -0.60 -19.17
CA THR A 269 -33.93 -0.90 -19.17
C THR A 269 -34.32 -1.47 -20.53
N PRO A 270 -34.81 -2.72 -20.63
CA PRO A 270 -35.22 -3.29 -21.90
C PRO A 270 -36.43 -2.54 -22.48
N ALA A 271 -36.55 -2.49 -23.81
CA ALA A 271 -37.79 -2.04 -24.44
C ALA A 271 -38.97 -2.94 -24.04
N ALA A 272 -40.16 -2.35 -23.94
CA ALA A 272 -41.36 -3.08 -23.54
C ALA A 272 -41.65 -4.24 -24.51
N ASN A 273 -41.81 -5.45 -23.97
CA ASN A 273 -42.01 -6.73 -24.68
C ASN A 273 -40.89 -7.11 -25.65
N PHE A 274 -39.68 -6.56 -25.47
CA PHE A 274 -38.51 -7.01 -26.22
C PHE A 274 -37.92 -8.25 -25.55
N THR A 275 -37.58 -9.25 -26.38
CA THR A 275 -36.82 -10.44 -26.02
C THR A 275 -35.79 -10.72 -27.10
N GLY A 276 -34.62 -11.22 -26.71
CA GLY A 276 -33.51 -11.55 -27.59
C GLY A 276 -32.23 -10.79 -27.23
N GLU A 277 -31.22 -10.95 -28.08
CA GLU A 277 -29.91 -10.34 -27.92
C GLU A 277 -29.96 -8.81 -28.13
N ASP A 278 -29.25 -8.09 -27.28
CA ASP A 278 -29.04 -6.65 -27.33
C ASP A 278 -27.60 -6.33 -26.93
N SER A 279 -27.08 -5.17 -27.34
CA SER A 279 -25.72 -4.78 -26.94
C SER A 279 -25.47 -3.28 -27.03
N PHE A 280 -24.50 -2.85 -26.22
CA PHE A 280 -23.92 -1.51 -26.23
C PHE A 280 -22.45 -1.60 -25.85
N THR A 281 -21.69 -0.52 -25.99
CA THR A 281 -20.28 -0.46 -25.55
C THR A 281 -20.09 0.65 -24.52
N TYR A 282 -19.10 0.49 -23.64
CA TYR A 282 -18.60 1.55 -22.78
C TYR A 282 -17.10 1.77 -23.02
N THR A 283 -16.64 2.97 -22.74
CA THR A 283 -15.23 3.36 -22.83
C THR A 283 -14.73 3.72 -21.44
N LEU A 284 -13.67 3.04 -21.00
CA LEU A 284 -12.94 3.29 -19.75
C LEU A 284 -11.66 4.05 -20.09
N CYS A 285 -11.40 5.16 -19.41
CA CYS A 285 -10.20 5.98 -19.60
C CYS A 285 -9.54 6.24 -18.25
N ASP A 286 -8.21 6.17 -18.19
CA ASP A 286 -7.40 6.71 -17.08
C ASP A 286 -7.44 8.25 -17.02
N ASP A 287 -6.84 8.80 -15.97
CA ASP A 287 -6.82 10.25 -15.70
C ASP A 287 -5.54 10.97 -16.19
N ASP A 288 -4.74 10.23 -16.95
CA ASP A 288 -3.46 10.60 -17.53
C ASP A 288 -3.59 11.86 -18.42
N ALA A 289 -2.55 12.71 -18.50
CA ALA A 289 -2.65 13.97 -19.27
C ALA A 289 -2.94 13.74 -20.76
N THR A 290 -2.58 12.55 -21.26
CA THR A 290 -3.08 12.00 -22.52
C THR A 290 -3.73 10.64 -22.24
N PRO A 291 -5.05 10.60 -22.01
CA PRO A 291 -5.69 9.40 -21.50
C PRO A 291 -5.56 8.19 -22.42
N THR A 292 -5.33 7.02 -21.85
CA THR A 292 -5.53 5.73 -22.52
C THR A 292 -6.97 5.27 -22.32
N CYS A 293 -7.73 5.33 -23.41
CA CYS A 293 -9.13 4.90 -23.43
C CYS A 293 -9.29 3.55 -24.15
N LEU A 294 -9.90 2.58 -23.47
CA LEU A 294 -10.25 1.27 -24.04
C LEU A 294 -11.77 1.07 -24.05
N THR A 295 -12.26 0.21 -24.96
CA THR A 295 -13.70 -0.02 -25.15
C THR A 295 -14.01 -1.51 -25.03
N ALA A 296 -15.06 -1.83 -24.27
CA ALA A 296 -15.60 -3.17 -24.13
C ALA A 296 -17.09 -3.23 -24.54
N THR A 297 -17.54 -4.42 -24.92
CA THR A 297 -18.91 -4.70 -25.34
C THR A 297 -19.69 -5.33 -24.20
N VAL A 298 -20.86 -4.76 -23.91
CA VAL A 298 -21.84 -5.38 -23.01
C VAL A 298 -22.86 -6.13 -23.84
N ASN A 299 -22.84 -7.46 -23.73
CA ASN A 299 -23.81 -8.35 -24.37
C ASN A 299 -24.97 -8.63 -23.43
N LEU A 300 -26.19 -8.44 -23.91
CA LEU A 300 -27.41 -8.60 -23.12
C LEU A 300 -28.30 -9.64 -23.78
N ASN A 301 -28.79 -10.61 -23.00
CA ASN A 301 -29.84 -11.51 -23.44
C ASN A 301 -31.13 -11.18 -22.67
N VAL A 302 -32.10 -10.59 -23.37
CA VAL A 302 -33.39 -10.22 -22.76
C VAL A 302 -34.36 -11.40 -22.88
N ILE A 303 -34.77 -11.95 -21.74
CA ILE A 303 -35.53 -13.21 -21.66
C ILE A 303 -36.84 -13.05 -20.92
N THR A 304 -37.81 -13.92 -21.20
CA THR A 304 -39.07 -13.97 -20.44
C THR A 304 -38.83 -14.57 -19.05
N PRO A 305 -39.01 -13.80 -17.96
CA PRO A 305 -38.77 -14.31 -16.63
C PRO A 305 -39.96 -15.14 -16.12
N ILE A 306 -39.67 -16.09 -15.24
CA ILE A 306 -40.64 -16.76 -14.37
C ILE A 306 -40.67 -16.01 -13.03
N ALA A 307 -41.87 -15.74 -12.53
CA ALA A 307 -42.04 -15.20 -11.19
C ALA A 307 -42.07 -16.32 -10.15
N PHE A 308 -41.26 -16.20 -9.10
CA PHE A 308 -41.30 -17.05 -7.92
C PHE A 308 -41.60 -16.22 -6.68
N ASN A 309 -42.35 -16.79 -5.74
CA ASN A 309 -42.56 -16.22 -4.41
C ASN A 309 -41.38 -16.62 -3.50
N VAL A 310 -40.19 -16.11 -3.82
CA VAL A 310 -38.96 -16.39 -3.05
C VAL A 310 -39.16 -15.97 -1.59
N PRO A 311 -38.92 -16.86 -0.60
CA PRO A 311 -39.04 -16.54 0.81
C PRO A 311 -38.24 -15.30 1.19
N ALA A 312 -38.78 -14.47 2.08
CA ALA A 312 -38.15 -13.20 2.48
C ALA A 312 -36.72 -13.38 3.03
N THR A 313 -36.43 -14.52 3.66
CA THR A 313 -35.10 -14.87 4.18
C THR A 313 -34.08 -15.21 3.08
N LEU A 314 -34.54 -15.41 1.85
CA LEU A 314 -33.72 -15.79 0.69
C LEU A 314 -33.67 -14.68 -0.38
N THR A 315 -34.48 -13.62 -0.25
CA THR A 315 -34.56 -12.54 -1.25
C THR A 315 -33.19 -11.89 -1.51
N ASP A 316 -32.41 -11.62 -0.47
CA ASP A 316 -31.08 -11.02 -0.61
C ASP A 316 -30.06 -11.99 -1.24
N TYR A 317 -30.24 -13.29 -1.02
CA TYR A 317 -29.37 -14.31 -1.61
C TYR A 317 -29.60 -14.38 -3.13
N TYR A 318 -30.86 -14.53 -3.57
CA TYR A 318 -31.24 -14.65 -4.98
C TYR A 318 -31.43 -13.29 -5.69
N GLN A 319 -30.98 -12.19 -5.09
CA GLN A 319 -31.08 -10.87 -5.69
C GLN A 319 -30.31 -10.82 -7.02
N GLY A 320 -30.99 -10.36 -8.08
CA GLY A 320 -30.39 -10.22 -9.42
C GLY A 320 -30.37 -11.51 -10.24
N VAL A 321 -30.97 -12.61 -9.75
CA VAL A 321 -31.18 -13.82 -10.54
C VAL A 321 -32.41 -13.65 -11.43
N VAL A 322 -32.26 -13.91 -12.72
CA VAL A 322 -33.39 -13.94 -13.66
C VAL A 322 -33.86 -15.38 -13.82
N PHE A 323 -34.89 -15.78 -13.07
CA PHE A 323 -35.48 -17.10 -13.22
C PHE A 323 -36.18 -17.25 -14.58
N THR A 324 -35.99 -18.37 -15.26
CA THR A 324 -36.49 -18.60 -16.62
C THR A 324 -36.87 -20.06 -16.85
N ALA A 325 -37.72 -20.30 -17.85
CA ALA A 325 -38.07 -21.64 -18.31
C ALA A 325 -36.98 -22.28 -19.19
N ASP A 326 -36.02 -21.48 -19.64
CA ASP A 326 -34.86 -21.95 -20.40
C ASP A 326 -33.86 -22.61 -19.44
N GLY A 327 -33.75 -23.94 -19.52
CA GLY A 327 -32.93 -24.70 -18.59
C GLY A 327 -31.44 -24.38 -18.65
N ASP A 328 -30.92 -24.04 -19.84
CA ASP A 328 -29.51 -23.71 -20.02
C ASP A 328 -29.20 -22.36 -19.37
N ILE A 329 -30.06 -21.36 -19.56
CA ILE A 329 -29.90 -20.04 -18.93
C ILE A 329 -30.10 -20.13 -17.41
N MET A 330 -31.11 -20.90 -16.96
CA MET A 330 -31.34 -21.10 -15.53
C MET A 330 -30.13 -21.77 -14.86
N MET A 331 -29.49 -22.73 -15.55
CA MET A 331 -28.24 -23.32 -15.09
C MET A 331 -27.16 -22.26 -14.89
N SER A 332 -26.87 -21.48 -15.95
CA SER A 332 -25.81 -20.47 -15.90
C SER A 332 -26.06 -19.40 -14.83
N GLU A 333 -27.32 -19.01 -14.60
CA GLU A 333 -27.68 -18.07 -13.53
C GLU A 333 -27.38 -18.65 -12.14
N LEU A 334 -27.68 -19.92 -11.89
CA LEU A 334 -27.42 -20.56 -10.59
C LEU A 334 -25.94 -20.88 -10.38
N GLU A 335 -25.22 -21.26 -11.43
CA GLU A 335 -23.76 -21.44 -11.39
C GLU A 335 -23.07 -20.13 -11.01
N ARG A 336 -23.40 -19.04 -11.71
CA ARG A 336 -22.88 -17.69 -11.44
C ARG A 336 -23.23 -17.23 -10.02
N LEU A 337 -24.49 -17.41 -9.61
CA LEU A 337 -24.93 -17.06 -8.26
C LEU A 337 -24.13 -17.82 -7.21
N THR A 338 -24.04 -19.15 -7.35
CA THR A 338 -23.36 -20.00 -6.38
C THR A 338 -21.88 -19.66 -6.29
N GLY A 339 -21.21 -19.46 -7.43
CA GLY A 339 -19.81 -19.03 -7.48
C GLY A 339 -19.58 -17.68 -6.81
N ASN A 340 -20.39 -16.67 -7.14
CA ASN A 340 -20.24 -15.33 -6.54
C ASN A 340 -20.54 -15.31 -5.04
N LYS A 341 -21.43 -16.17 -4.56
CA LYS A 341 -21.81 -16.25 -3.15
C LYS A 341 -20.88 -17.17 -2.33
N HIS A 342 -20.12 -18.05 -2.97
CA HIS A 342 -19.13 -18.90 -2.30
C HIS A 342 -17.88 -18.09 -1.91
N THR A 343 -18.03 -17.27 -0.89
CA THR A 343 -17.03 -16.29 -0.45
C THR A 343 -15.98 -16.88 0.49
N THR A 344 -16.28 -18.01 1.13
CA THR A 344 -15.35 -18.68 2.05
C THR A 344 -15.07 -20.11 1.59
N VAL A 345 -13.85 -20.30 1.10
CA VAL A 345 -13.28 -21.62 0.79
C VAL A 345 -12.58 -22.14 2.04
N LEU A 346 -13.11 -23.22 2.60
CA LEU A 346 -12.48 -23.89 3.74
C LEU A 346 -11.32 -24.77 3.25
N VAL A 347 -10.29 -24.94 4.07
CA VAL A 347 -9.33 -26.03 3.86
C VAL A 347 -9.86 -27.31 4.50
N TYR A 348 -9.33 -28.47 4.07
CA TYR A 348 -9.80 -29.79 4.50
C TYR A 348 -9.89 -29.98 6.03
N THR A 349 -9.03 -29.30 6.81
CA THR A 349 -9.05 -29.36 8.27
C THR A 349 -10.21 -28.59 8.89
N ASP A 350 -10.53 -27.42 8.33
CA ASP A 350 -11.41 -26.41 8.93
C ASP A 350 -12.87 -26.79 8.78
N ARG A 351 -13.19 -27.59 7.76
CA ARG A 351 -14.56 -28.07 7.51
C ARG A 351 -15.22 -28.76 8.71
N HIS A 352 -14.45 -29.38 9.62
CA HIS A 352 -15.03 -30.07 10.77
C HIS A 352 -15.66 -29.12 11.78
N ASP A 353 -15.23 -27.85 11.80
CA ASP A 353 -15.81 -26.83 12.68
C ASP A 353 -17.25 -26.50 12.28
N TYR A 354 -17.65 -26.80 11.04
CA TYR A 354 -18.97 -26.48 10.49
C TYR A 354 -19.79 -27.71 10.10
N LEU A 355 -19.13 -28.81 9.71
CA LEU A 355 -19.81 -30.02 9.26
C LEU A 355 -20.73 -30.61 10.35
N TYR A 356 -20.31 -30.59 11.60
CA TYR A 356 -21.10 -31.14 12.70
C TYR A 356 -22.28 -30.24 13.09
N ASP A 357 -22.13 -28.93 12.93
CA ASP A 357 -23.23 -27.98 13.11
C ASP A 357 -24.24 -28.13 11.97
N ALA A 358 -23.76 -28.39 10.74
CA ALA A 358 -24.63 -28.64 9.59
C ALA A 358 -25.45 -29.91 9.83
N ASP A 359 -24.80 -31.01 10.22
CA ASP A 359 -25.46 -32.28 10.49
C ASP A 359 -26.02 -32.40 11.93
N GLU A 360 -26.14 -31.31 12.69
CA GLU A 360 -26.64 -31.30 14.08
C GLU A 360 -28.05 -31.88 14.17
N ASP A 361 -28.30 -32.75 15.15
CA ASP A 361 -29.63 -33.25 15.45
C ASP A 361 -30.50 -32.15 16.06
N MET A 362 -31.52 -31.71 15.32
CA MET A 362 -32.50 -30.69 15.76
C MET A 362 -33.19 -31.01 17.10
N SER A 363 -33.21 -32.27 17.52
CA SER A 363 -33.78 -32.71 18.78
C SER A 363 -32.76 -32.83 19.92
N ASN A 364 -31.46 -32.82 19.58
CA ASN A 364 -30.35 -32.93 20.53
C ASN A 364 -29.07 -32.31 19.96
N THR A 365 -28.80 -31.05 20.33
CA THR A 365 -27.66 -30.26 19.84
C THR A 365 -26.28 -30.80 20.23
N ASP A 366 -26.21 -31.80 21.14
CA ASP A 366 -24.95 -32.51 21.44
C ASP A 366 -24.66 -33.63 20.41
N ASN A 367 -25.59 -33.90 19.49
CA ASN A 367 -25.50 -35.00 18.54
C ASN A 367 -25.54 -34.53 17.09
N VAL A 368 -25.08 -35.40 16.21
CA VAL A 368 -25.21 -35.30 14.76
C VAL A 368 -26.07 -36.45 14.21
N ILE A 369 -26.78 -36.21 13.11
CA ILE A 369 -27.54 -37.24 12.39
C ILE A 369 -26.66 -37.88 11.31
N LEU A 370 -26.42 -39.19 11.45
CA LEU A 370 -25.62 -39.95 10.50
C LEU A 370 -26.40 -40.28 9.23
N MET A 371 -25.88 -39.86 8.10
CA MET A 371 -26.43 -40.18 6.79
C MET A 371 -26.52 -41.70 6.57
N TYR A 372 -27.51 -42.11 5.76
CA TYR A 372 -27.92 -43.49 5.46
C TYR A 372 -28.52 -44.29 6.62
N THR A 373 -28.25 -43.90 7.87
CA THR A 373 -28.74 -44.64 9.04
C THR A 373 -29.81 -43.89 9.82
N GLY A 374 -29.81 -42.54 9.76
CA GLY A 374 -30.69 -41.71 10.58
C GLY A 374 -30.35 -41.72 12.07
N GLU A 375 -29.24 -42.35 12.46
CA GLU A 375 -28.86 -42.45 13.87
C GLU A 375 -28.33 -41.10 14.39
N SER A 376 -28.87 -40.68 15.53
CA SER A 376 -28.37 -39.55 16.31
C SER A 376 -27.21 -40.01 17.20
N ARG A 377 -26.01 -39.47 16.99
CA ARG A 377 -24.80 -39.83 17.76
C ARG A 377 -24.07 -38.62 18.28
N TYR A 378 -23.44 -38.77 19.44
CA TYR A 378 -22.70 -37.68 20.09
C TYR A 378 -21.56 -37.18 19.21
N TRP A 379 -21.45 -35.87 18.98
CA TRP A 379 -20.53 -35.29 17.97
C TRP A 379 -19.05 -35.67 18.20
N ARG A 380 -18.65 -35.93 19.45
CA ARG A 380 -17.27 -36.37 19.78
C ARG A 380 -16.99 -37.83 19.40
N GLU A 381 -17.96 -38.59 18.91
CA GLU A 381 -17.72 -39.93 18.36
C GLU A 381 -17.07 -39.91 16.96
N TYR A 382 -16.71 -38.75 16.43
CA TYR A 382 -15.98 -38.67 15.16
C TYR A 382 -14.62 -39.38 15.20
N GLN A 383 -14.29 -40.12 14.15
CA GLN A 383 -13.03 -40.82 14.00
C GLN A 383 -11.89 -39.87 13.62
N SER A 384 -10.95 -39.69 14.54
CA SER A 384 -9.72 -38.95 14.28
C SER A 384 -8.58 -39.45 15.16
N PRO A 385 -7.36 -39.58 14.63
CA PRO A 385 -6.17 -39.88 15.43
C PRO A 385 -5.91 -38.87 16.55
N LEU A 386 -6.42 -37.64 16.40
CA LEU A 386 -6.28 -36.57 17.38
C LEU A 386 -7.44 -36.53 18.39
N ASN A 387 -8.53 -37.26 18.13
CA ASN A 387 -9.65 -37.35 19.04
C ASN A 387 -9.37 -38.38 20.15
N SER A 388 -9.52 -37.96 21.40
CA SER A 388 -9.31 -38.80 22.59
C SER A 388 -10.61 -39.45 23.12
N TYR A 389 -11.77 -39.10 22.56
CA TYR A 389 -13.05 -39.65 22.97
C TYR A 389 -13.21 -41.11 22.52
N THR A 390 -13.98 -41.90 23.26
CA THR A 390 -14.31 -43.30 22.95
C THR A 390 -15.77 -43.56 23.36
N PRO A 391 -16.59 -44.17 22.49
CA PRO A 391 -16.23 -44.76 21.19
C PRO A 391 -16.02 -43.72 20.08
N GLN A 392 -15.35 -44.11 19.00
CA GLN A 392 -15.31 -43.33 17.75
C GLN A 392 -16.00 -44.15 16.65
N THR A 393 -17.16 -43.71 16.19
CA THR A 393 -18.14 -44.54 15.48
C THR A 393 -18.53 -44.01 14.09
N PHE A 394 -18.23 -42.75 13.78
CA PHE A 394 -18.58 -42.13 12.50
C PHE A 394 -17.43 -41.32 11.92
N ASN A 395 -17.48 -41.03 10.64
CA ASN A 395 -16.49 -40.22 9.93
C ASN A 395 -17.18 -39.36 8.85
N THR A 396 -16.39 -38.66 8.04
CA THR A 396 -16.88 -37.82 6.94
C THR A 396 -17.00 -38.62 5.65
N GLU A 397 -18.13 -38.49 4.99
CA GLU A 397 -18.41 -39.02 3.66
C GLU A 397 -18.43 -37.89 2.62
N HIS A 398 -17.87 -38.21 1.45
CA HIS A 398 -17.99 -37.43 0.22
C HIS A 398 -19.09 -38.08 -0.63
N ILE A 399 -20.27 -37.45 -0.70
CA ILE A 399 -21.45 -38.02 -1.37
C ILE A 399 -21.20 -38.25 -2.86
N TYR A 400 -20.42 -37.38 -3.48
CA TYR A 400 -19.75 -37.59 -4.75
C TYR A 400 -18.33 -38.12 -4.48
N PRO A 401 -18.02 -39.40 -4.76
CA PRO A 401 -16.76 -40.00 -4.34
C PRO A 401 -15.53 -39.22 -4.87
N GLN A 402 -14.58 -38.90 -3.97
CA GLN A 402 -13.37 -38.14 -4.31
C GLN A 402 -12.63 -38.68 -5.53
N SER A 403 -12.51 -40.02 -5.63
CA SER A 403 -11.80 -40.71 -6.72
C SER A 403 -12.47 -40.57 -8.10
N LYS A 404 -13.64 -39.96 -8.18
CA LYS A 404 -14.42 -39.78 -9.41
C LYS A 404 -14.42 -38.34 -9.93
N PHE A 405 -13.93 -37.37 -9.16
CA PHE A 405 -13.79 -36.00 -9.65
C PHE A 405 -12.75 -35.91 -10.78
N GLU A 406 -12.99 -35.02 -11.74
CA GLU A 406 -11.96 -34.64 -12.70
C GLU A 406 -10.79 -33.96 -11.98
N GLY A 407 -9.57 -34.51 -12.15
CA GLY A 407 -8.37 -34.06 -11.43
C GLY A 407 -8.13 -34.78 -10.08
N GLY A 408 -9.02 -35.70 -9.67
CA GLY A 408 -9.02 -36.33 -8.34
C GLY A 408 -7.86 -37.30 -7.99
N GLU A 409 -6.84 -37.41 -8.85
CA GLU A 409 -5.60 -38.13 -8.54
C GLU A 409 -4.36 -37.20 -8.59
N GLY A 410 -4.39 -36.08 -7.84
CA GLY A 410 -3.14 -35.52 -7.31
C GLY A 410 -2.91 -34.01 -7.41
N GLY A 411 -3.60 -33.23 -6.56
CA GLY A 411 -3.04 -31.98 -6.03
C GLY A 411 -3.28 -30.71 -6.86
N ASP A 412 -4.27 -30.70 -7.74
CA ASP A 412 -4.72 -29.47 -8.40
C ASP A 412 -5.58 -28.64 -7.44
N GLU A 413 -5.57 -27.30 -7.58
CA GLU A 413 -6.31 -26.36 -6.73
C GLU A 413 -7.82 -26.67 -6.66
N LYS A 414 -8.41 -27.18 -7.75
CA LYS A 414 -9.80 -27.65 -7.82
C LYS A 414 -10.09 -28.79 -6.83
N ASP A 415 -9.11 -29.64 -6.54
CA ASP A 415 -9.24 -30.80 -5.65
C ASP A 415 -9.47 -30.35 -4.19
N GLU A 416 -8.79 -29.30 -3.73
CA GLU A 416 -8.96 -28.79 -2.36
C GLU A 416 -10.30 -28.05 -2.19
N LEU A 417 -10.74 -27.27 -3.19
CA LEU A 417 -12.03 -26.56 -3.18
C LEU A 417 -13.21 -27.52 -2.97
N VAL A 418 -13.25 -28.57 -3.80
CA VAL A 418 -14.36 -29.53 -3.82
C VAL A 418 -14.37 -30.43 -2.57
N LYS A 419 -13.19 -30.78 -2.05
CA LYS A 419 -13.04 -31.68 -0.89
C LYS A 419 -13.51 -31.05 0.42
N ALA A 420 -13.55 -29.72 0.48
CA ALA A 420 -13.94 -28.96 1.65
C ALA A 420 -15.33 -28.29 1.51
N ASP A 421 -15.97 -28.34 0.33
CA ASP A 421 -17.33 -27.85 0.13
C ASP A 421 -18.34 -28.68 0.94
N LEU A 422 -18.96 -28.06 1.95
CA LEU A 422 -19.87 -28.72 2.89
C LEU A 422 -21.17 -29.19 2.22
N HIS A 423 -21.55 -28.64 1.06
CA HIS A 423 -22.71 -29.13 0.29
C HIS A 423 -22.49 -30.51 -0.31
N HIS A 424 -21.26 -31.00 -0.25
CA HIS A 424 -20.86 -32.31 -0.74
C HIS A 424 -20.46 -33.26 0.42
N LEU A 425 -20.37 -32.76 1.66
CA LEU A 425 -19.91 -33.55 2.82
C LEU A 425 -21.03 -33.90 3.77
N ARG A 426 -20.96 -35.11 4.35
CA ARG A 426 -21.91 -35.60 5.35
C ARG A 426 -21.20 -36.39 6.43
N VAL A 427 -21.72 -36.39 7.65
CA VAL A 427 -21.33 -37.40 8.65
C VAL A 427 -22.02 -38.72 8.35
N ALA A 428 -21.27 -39.81 8.41
CA ALA A 428 -21.77 -41.15 8.15
C ALA A 428 -21.17 -42.15 9.13
N ASP A 429 -21.94 -43.20 9.47
CA ASP A 429 -21.41 -44.31 10.24
C ASP A 429 -20.17 -44.89 9.54
N ALA A 430 -19.07 -45.07 10.28
CA ALA A 430 -17.79 -45.41 9.68
C ALA A 430 -17.81 -46.78 8.96
N SER A 431 -18.62 -47.72 9.45
CA SER A 431 -18.79 -49.04 8.83
C SER A 431 -19.65 -48.97 7.58
N ILE A 432 -20.64 -48.08 7.55
CA ILE A 432 -21.48 -47.82 6.38
C ILE A 432 -20.69 -47.05 5.32
N ASN A 433 -19.96 -45.99 5.69
CA ASN A 433 -19.12 -45.23 4.77
C ASN A 433 -18.04 -46.12 4.13
N SER A 434 -17.44 -47.04 4.91
CA SER A 434 -16.51 -48.04 4.36
C SER A 434 -17.17 -48.99 3.34
N GLN A 435 -18.47 -49.27 3.46
CA GLN A 435 -19.22 -50.10 2.50
C GLN A 435 -19.66 -49.28 1.29
N ARG A 436 -20.06 -48.03 1.50
CA ARG A 436 -20.45 -47.06 0.46
C ARG A 436 -19.37 -46.94 -0.60
N SER A 437 -18.10 -46.85 -0.20
CA SER A 437 -16.96 -46.81 -1.12
C SER A 437 -17.17 -45.78 -2.26
N ASN A 438 -16.77 -46.10 -3.49
CA ASN A 438 -17.03 -45.28 -4.67
C ASN A 438 -18.15 -45.84 -5.57
N HIS A 439 -19.03 -46.68 -5.04
CA HIS A 439 -20.14 -47.26 -5.81
C HIS A 439 -21.00 -46.18 -6.47
N PRO A 440 -21.45 -46.34 -7.72
CA PRO A 440 -22.50 -45.47 -8.25
C PRO A 440 -23.80 -45.65 -7.46
N TYR A 441 -24.62 -44.61 -7.42
CA TYR A 441 -25.99 -44.69 -6.94
C TYR A 441 -26.88 -45.42 -7.94
N GLY A 442 -27.83 -46.18 -7.41
CA GLY A 442 -28.80 -46.92 -8.21
C GLY A 442 -30.10 -47.14 -7.46
N GLU A 443 -31.09 -47.67 -8.17
CA GLU A 443 -32.40 -47.98 -7.61
C GLU A 443 -32.28 -49.06 -6.53
N GLY A 444 -32.88 -48.78 -5.37
CA GLY A 444 -33.03 -49.76 -4.30
C GLY A 444 -34.17 -50.75 -4.60
N ASP A 445 -34.06 -51.96 -4.05
CA ASP A 445 -35.17 -52.91 -4.02
C ASP A 445 -35.96 -52.86 -2.69
N GLY A 446 -35.71 -51.83 -1.88
CA GLY A 446 -36.30 -51.63 -0.56
C GLY A 446 -35.80 -52.59 0.53
N SER A 447 -34.75 -53.40 0.26
CA SER A 447 -34.29 -54.45 1.19
C SER A 447 -32.83 -54.35 1.65
N SER A 448 -31.97 -53.59 0.95
CA SER A 448 -30.61 -53.27 1.40
C SER A 448 -30.07 -51.97 0.79
N THR A 449 -29.20 -51.27 1.53
CA THR A 449 -28.51 -50.04 1.08
C THR A 449 -27.42 -50.30 0.04
N TYR A 450 -26.93 -51.54 -0.08
CA TYR A 450 -25.99 -51.95 -1.12
C TYR A 450 -26.60 -53.05 -1.99
N ASN A 451 -26.62 -52.82 -3.31
CA ASN A 451 -27.01 -53.83 -4.28
C ASN A 451 -25.78 -54.47 -4.92
N SER A 452 -25.37 -55.61 -4.37
CA SER A 452 -24.22 -56.39 -4.84
C SER A 452 -24.34 -56.92 -6.27
N TYR A 453 -25.56 -57.00 -6.84
CA TYR A 453 -25.79 -57.54 -8.18
C TYR A 453 -25.38 -56.52 -9.27
N ASN A 454 -25.63 -55.23 -9.01
CA ASN A 454 -25.35 -54.13 -9.94
C ASN A 454 -24.10 -53.34 -9.51
N SER A 455 -23.56 -53.61 -8.32
CA SER A 455 -22.53 -52.80 -7.66
C SER A 455 -22.97 -51.35 -7.43
N GLU A 456 -24.26 -51.16 -7.14
CA GLU A 456 -24.91 -49.85 -6.92
C GLU A 456 -25.25 -49.64 -5.44
N TRP A 457 -25.26 -48.39 -5.01
CA TRP A 457 -25.65 -47.97 -3.67
C TRP A 457 -27.02 -47.29 -3.69
N PHE A 458 -27.92 -47.73 -2.81
CA PHE A 458 -29.19 -47.07 -2.55
C PHE A 458 -29.13 -46.41 -1.17
N PRO A 459 -29.26 -45.08 -1.08
CA PRO A 459 -29.09 -44.37 0.19
C PRO A 459 -30.22 -44.62 1.20
N GLY A 460 -31.33 -45.22 0.77
CA GLY A 460 -32.55 -45.37 1.55
C GLY A 460 -33.60 -44.33 1.15
N ASP A 461 -34.87 -44.63 1.39
CA ASP A 461 -35.97 -43.74 1.02
C ASP A 461 -35.92 -42.38 1.75
N ASP A 462 -35.39 -42.36 2.97
CA ASP A 462 -35.25 -41.14 3.79
C ASP A 462 -34.11 -40.21 3.33
N TRP A 463 -33.24 -40.67 2.40
CA TRP A 463 -32.00 -39.97 2.02
C TRP A 463 -31.83 -39.78 0.51
N LYS A 464 -32.75 -40.33 -0.29
CA LYS A 464 -32.58 -40.33 -1.75
C LYS A 464 -32.72 -38.94 -2.35
N GLY A 465 -33.60 -38.09 -1.81
CA GLY A 465 -33.73 -36.69 -2.19
C GLY A 465 -32.51 -35.87 -1.81
N ASP A 466 -32.03 -36.03 -0.57
CA ASP A 466 -30.77 -35.40 -0.09
C ASP A 466 -29.62 -35.70 -1.06
N VAL A 467 -29.39 -36.99 -1.35
CA VAL A 467 -28.32 -37.40 -2.27
C VAL A 467 -28.53 -36.78 -3.63
N ALA A 468 -29.74 -36.83 -4.18
CA ALA A 468 -30.03 -36.27 -5.50
C ALA A 468 -29.69 -34.78 -5.57
N ARG A 469 -30.14 -33.98 -4.60
CA ARG A 469 -29.89 -32.53 -4.56
C ARG A 469 -28.42 -32.19 -4.32
N MET A 470 -27.72 -32.97 -3.50
CA MET A 470 -26.27 -32.80 -3.31
C MET A 470 -25.48 -33.12 -4.58
N ILE A 471 -25.82 -34.20 -5.28
CA ILE A 471 -25.18 -34.56 -6.55
C ILE A 471 -25.48 -33.50 -7.61
N MET A 472 -26.74 -33.10 -7.79
CA MET A 472 -27.11 -32.03 -8.74
C MET A 472 -26.34 -30.73 -8.49
N TYR A 473 -26.17 -30.33 -7.22
CA TYR A 473 -25.36 -29.17 -6.86
C TYR A 473 -23.90 -29.34 -7.28
N VAL A 474 -23.29 -30.50 -6.99
CA VAL A 474 -21.88 -30.77 -7.37
C VAL A 474 -21.74 -30.76 -8.89
N ASN A 475 -22.66 -31.37 -9.62
CA ASN A 475 -22.68 -31.40 -11.07
C ASN A 475 -22.79 -30.00 -11.68
N MET A 476 -23.69 -29.16 -11.16
CA MET A 476 -23.83 -27.76 -11.58
C MET A 476 -22.58 -26.93 -11.22
N TYR A 477 -22.26 -26.82 -9.93
CA TYR A 477 -21.28 -25.85 -9.46
C TYR A 477 -19.83 -26.25 -9.77
N HIS A 478 -19.51 -27.54 -9.71
CA HIS A 478 -18.14 -28.03 -9.96
C HIS A 478 -17.94 -28.57 -11.38
N GLY A 479 -18.98 -28.50 -12.23
CA GLY A 479 -18.93 -28.92 -13.62
C GLY A 479 -18.69 -30.42 -13.80
N GLU A 480 -19.25 -31.24 -12.91
CA GLU A 480 -19.09 -32.70 -12.92
C GLU A 480 -20.16 -33.40 -13.75
N ASP A 481 -19.91 -34.66 -14.14
CA ASP A 481 -20.82 -35.48 -14.93
C ASP A 481 -21.60 -36.50 -14.06
N PHE A 482 -22.89 -36.69 -14.35
CA PHE A 482 -23.75 -37.58 -13.56
C PHE A 482 -23.38 -39.06 -13.73
N SER A 483 -22.91 -39.48 -14.91
CA SER A 483 -22.62 -40.88 -15.26
C SER A 483 -21.50 -41.50 -14.44
N LYS A 484 -20.67 -40.67 -13.80
CA LYS A 484 -19.64 -41.13 -12.87
C LYS A 484 -20.25 -41.69 -11.59
N VAL A 485 -21.40 -41.16 -11.16
CA VAL A 485 -21.98 -41.43 -9.84
C VAL A 485 -23.40 -41.99 -9.90
N GLY A 486 -24.06 -42.01 -11.05
CA GLY A 486 -25.42 -42.50 -11.23
C GLY A 486 -25.97 -42.09 -12.59
N SER A 487 -27.22 -41.64 -12.64
CA SER A 487 -27.80 -41.04 -13.86
C SER A 487 -28.65 -39.82 -13.50
N LEU A 488 -28.72 -38.85 -14.42
CA LEU A 488 -29.58 -37.69 -14.27
C LEU A 488 -31.05 -38.09 -14.07
N GLU A 489 -31.53 -39.09 -14.82
CA GLU A 489 -32.90 -39.62 -14.70
C GLU A 489 -33.19 -40.13 -13.28
N LEU A 490 -32.24 -40.86 -12.67
CA LEU A 490 -32.38 -41.36 -11.31
C LEU A 490 -32.47 -40.21 -10.29
N PHE A 491 -31.58 -39.23 -10.38
CA PHE A 491 -31.56 -38.13 -9.43
C PHE A 491 -32.77 -37.21 -9.59
N LEU A 492 -33.25 -36.97 -10.81
CA LEU A 492 -34.49 -36.22 -11.04
C LEU A 492 -35.70 -36.93 -10.43
N LYS A 493 -35.79 -38.25 -10.61
CA LYS A 493 -36.83 -39.07 -9.99
C LYS A 493 -36.78 -38.96 -8.46
N TRP A 494 -35.61 -39.15 -7.85
CA TRP A 494 -35.47 -39.06 -6.39
C TRP A 494 -35.78 -37.66 -5.85
N ASN A 495 -35.35 -36.61 -6.55
CA ASN A 495 -35.68 -35.23 -6.19
C ASN A 495 -37.20 -34.95 -6.25
N ALA A 496 -37.93 -35.59 -7.18
CA ALA A 496 -39.38 -35.46 -7.27
C ALA A 496 -40.14 -36.32 -6.25
N GLU A 497 -39.60 -37.49 -5.89
CA GLU A 497 -40.23 -38.43 -4.94
C GLU A 497 -40.05 -38.03 -3.47
N ASP A 498 -39.00 -37.29 -3.13
CA ASP A 498 -38.58 -37.01 -1.76
C ASP A 498 -38.52 -35.50 -1.47
N PRO A 499 -39.55 -34.95 -0.79
CA PRO A 499 -39.63 -33.53 -0.41
C PRO A 499 -38.46 -33.07 0.44
N VAL A 500 -38.19 -31.76 0.45
CA VAL A 500 -37.08 -31.21 1.26
C VAL A 500 -37.43 -31.25 2.74
N SER A 501 -36.61 -31.96 3.51
CA SER A 501 -36.75 -32.08 4.95
C SER A 501 -36.33 -30.80 5.70
N ASP A 502 -36.78 -30.64 6.95
CA ASP A 502 -36.31 -29.55 7.81
C ASP A 502 -34.81 -29.66 8.13
N PHE A 503 -34.29 -30.90 8.15
CA PHE A 503 -32.87 -31.18 8.36
C PHE A 503 -32.02 -30.67 7.19
N GLU A 504 -32.44 -30.87 5.94
CA GLU A 504 -31.74 -30.30 4.78
C GLU A 504 -31.76 -28.77 4.77
N LYS A 505 -32.88 -28.15 5.17
CA LYS A 505 -32.98 -26.68 5.28
C LYS A 505 -32.04 -26.14 6.35
N GLN A 506 -31.96 -26.80 7.50
CA GLN A 506 -30.99 -26.47 8.55
C GLN A 506 -29.57 -26.55 7.98
N ARG A 507 -29.20 -27.67 7.35
CA ARG A 507 -27.89 -27.83 6.72
C ARG A 507 -27.58 -26.70 5.76
N ASN A 508 -28.50 -26.40 4.84
CA ASN A 508 -28.30 -25.35 3.84
C ASN A 508 -28.08 -23.97 4.50
N ASN A 509 -28.74 -23.70 5.62
CA ASN A 509 -28.55 -22.46 6.38
C ASN A 509 -27.21 -22.41 7.12
N VAL A 510 -26.77 -23.52 7.71
CA VAL A 510 -25.45 -23.58 8.38
C VAL A 510 -24.32 -23.43 7.37
N ILE A 511 -24.41 -24.13 6.23
CA ILE A 511 -23.41 -24.04 5.18
C ILE A 511 -23.38 -22.64 4.58
N TYR A 512 -24.54 -22.01 4.38
CA TYR A 512 -24.62 -20.60 3.99
C TYR A 512 -23.87 -19.69 4.99
N GLY A 513 -24.04 -19.91 6.28
CA GLY A 513 -23.32 -19.17 7.32
C GLY A 513 -21.80 -19.40 7.30
N ALA A 514 -21.36 -20.61 6.91
CA ALA A 514 -19.95 -21.00 6.89
C ALA A 514 -19.22 -20.59 5.59
N GLN A 515 -19.86 -20.77 4.44
CA GLN A 515 -19.23 -20.68 3.11
C GLN A 515 -19.83 -19.57 2.23
N GLY A 516 -20.97 -19.01 2.64
CA GLY A 516 -21.68 -17.95 1.91
C GLY A 516 -22.57 -18.45 0.77
N ASN A 517 -22.43 -19.71 0.34
CA ASN A 517 -23.21 -20.34 -0.74
C ASN A 517 -24.31 -21.28 -0.20
N ARG A 518 -25.32 -21.50 -1.05
CA ARG A 518 -26.47 -22.37 -0.81
C ARG A 518 -26.59 -23.39 -1.93
N ASN A 519 -27.14 -24.56 -1.61
CA ASN A 519 -27.63 -25.48 -2.61
C ASN A 519 -29.03 -25.02 -3.07
N PRO A 520 -29.20 -24.54 -4.31
CA PRO A 520 -30.47 -24.01 -4.78
C PRO A 520 -31.55 -25.09 -4.90
N PHE A 521 -31.15 -26.34 -5.10
CA PHE A 521 -32.09 -27.46 -5.20
C PHE A 521 -32.67 -27.87 -3.84
N ILE A 522 -32.01 -27.51 -2.73
CA ILE A 522 -32.61 -27.61 -1.38
C ILE A 522 -33.58 -26.45 -1.13
N ASP A 523 -33.23 -25.24 -1.56
CA ASP A 523 -34.12 -24.09 -1.36
C ASP A 523 -35.40 -24.21 -2.20
N ASN A 524 -35.30 -24.72 -3.43
CA ASN A 524 -36.41 -25.05 -4.30
C ASN A 524 -36.09 -26.22 -5.25
N PRO A 525 -36.55 -27.44 -4.96
CA PRO A 525 -36.33 -28.64 -5.78
C PRO A 525 -36.79 -28.48 -7.24
N TYR A 526 -37.83 -27.67 -7.47
CA TYR A 526 -38.36 -27.44 -8.81
C TYR A 526 -37.35 -26.76 -9.75
N LEU A 527 -36.32 -26.08 -9.23
CA LEU A 527 -35.25 -25.53 -10.07
C LEU A 527 -34.52 -26.64 -10.84
N ALA A 528 -34.36 -27.83 -10.26
CA ALA A 528 -33.78 -28.97 -10.98
C ALA A 528 -34.71 -29.44 -12.13
N THR A 529 -36.02 -29.43 -11.91
CA THR A 529 -37.01 -29.72 -12.96
C THR A 529 -36.95 -28.68 -14.09
N LEU A 530 -36.75 -27.40 -13.78
CA LEU A 530 -36.61 -26.37 -14.81
C LEU A 530 -35.36 -26.56 -15.67
N ILE A 531 -34.24 -26.91 -15.04
CA ILE A 531 -32.95 -27.04 -15.72
C ILE A 531 -32.90 -28.30 -16.57
N TRP A 532 -33.29 -29.45 -16.01
CA TRP A 532 -33.07 -30.75 -16.64
C TRP A 532 -34.36 -31.47 -17.08
N GLY A 533 -35.53 -30.91 -16.78
CA GLY A 533 -36.83 -31.53 -17.06
C GLY A 533 -37.18 -32.66 -16.07
N GLY A 534 -37.92 -33.67 -16.55
CA GLY A 534 -38.38 -34.80 -15.73
C GLY A 534 -39.72 -34.57 -15.03
N ASP A 535 -40.05 -35.44 -14.08
CA ASP A 535 -41.23 -35.27 -13.24
C ASP A 535 -41.06 -34.03 -12.36
N ALA A 536 -42.18 -33.32 -12.12
CA ALA A 536 -42.16 -32.09 -11.34
C ALA A 536 -41.87 -32.39 -9.87
N ALA A 537 -40.75 -31.87 -9.38
CA ALA A 537 -40.47 -31.84 -7.95
C ALA A 537 -41.32 -30.75 -7.27
N GLU A 538 -41.34 -30.80 -5.93
CA GLU A 538 -42.01 -29.78 -5.12
C GLU A 538 -41.47 -28.38 -5.46
N ASN A 539 -42.39 -27.44 -5.76
CA ASN A 539 -42.05 -26.03 -5.87
C ASN A 539 -42.34 -25.34 -4.54
N THR A 540 -41.30 -25.05 -3.78
CA THR A 540 -41.42 -24.41 -2.46
C THR A 540 -41.69 -22.91 -2.55
N TRP A 541 -41.63 -22.33 -3.76
CA TRP A 541 -41.78 -20.89 -4.04
C TRP A 541 -42.99 -20.59 -4.96
N GLU A 542 -44.02 -21.44 -4.94
CA GLU A 542 -45.28 -21.23 -5.69
C GLU A 542 -45.96 -19.88 -5.45
#